data_AF-A0A1G6Q2M1-F1
#
_entry.id   AF-A0A1G6Q2M1-F1
#
_cell.length_a   1.000
_cell.length_b   1.000
_cell.length_c   1.000
_cell.angle_alpha   90.00
_cell.angle_beta   90.00
_cell.angle_gamma   90.00
#
_symmetry.space_group_name_H-M   'P 1'
#
loop_
_entity.id
_entity.type
_entity.pdbx_description
1 polymer ?
#
loop_
_entity_poly.entity_id
_entity_poly.type
_entity_poly.pdbx_seq_one_letter_code
_entity_poly.pdbx_strand_id
1 'polypeptide(L)' 'MRAGHSWNWRLSGYDDRVHAFPAGERPASFVEAVCAHTVPFGRVARTHTGARCLSCLLIVGDRLAERAGGPLGTSAVD' A
#
# COMPACT_ATOMS: atom_id res chain seq x y z
N MET A 1 -10.28 -8.35 17.52
CA MET A 1 -9.40 -7.36 16.85
C MET A 1 -9.39 -7.67 15.37
N ARG A 2 -9.86 -6.77 14.49
CA ARG A 2 -9.67 -6.93 13.05
C ARG A 2 -8.18 -6.74 12.74
N ALA A 3 -7.54 -7.73 12.11
CA ALA A 3 -6.16 -7.60 11.68
C ALA A 3 -6.07 -6.41 10.71
N GLY A 4 -5.42 -5.33 11.12
CA GLY A 4 -5.18 -4.19 10.23
C GLY A 4 -4.30 -4.67 9.08
N HIS A 5 -4.73 -4.45 7.84
CA HIS A 5 -3.85 -4.72 6.68
C HIS A 5 -2.55 -3.94 6.85
N SER A 6 -1.42 -4.64 6.94
CA SER A 6 -0.08 -4.07 6.92
C SER A 6 0.47 -4.07 5.48
N TRP A 7 1.30 -3.09 5.16
CA TRP A 7 1.87 -2.89 3.82
C TRP A 7 3.39 -2.90 3.86
N ASN A 8 4.01 -3.53 2.86
CA ASN A 8 5.43 -3.48 2.59
C ASN A 8 5.69 -2.50 1.44
N TRP A 9 6.48 -1.46 1.70
CA TRP A 9 6.92 -0.53 0.65
C TRP A 9 8.16 -1.07 -0.05
N ARG A 10 8.08 -1.31 -1.36
CA ARG A 10 9.17 -1.91 -2.15
C ARG A 10 9.29 -1.25 -3.53
N LEU A 11 10.51 -1.15 -4.04
CA LEU A 11 10.80 -0.58 -5.36
C LEU A 11 10.48 -1.59 -6.47
N SER A 12 9.70 -1.15 -7.46
CA SER A 12 9.44 -1.90 -8.69
C SER A 12 10.47 -1.56 -9.76
N GLY A 13 11.07 -2.58 -10.39
CA GLY A 13 11.94 -2.41 -11.55
C GLY A 13 11.21 -2.26 -12.89
N TYR A 14 9.89 -2.02 -12.89
CA TYR A 14 9.13 -1.68 -14.12
C TYR A 14 9.00 -0.18 -14.35
N ASP A 15 8.83 0.59 -13.27
CA ASP A 15 8.59 2.03 -13.33
C ASP A 15 9.49 2.83 -12.38
N ASP A 16 10.46 2.18 -11.74
CA ASP A 16 11.39 2.76 -10.77
C ASP A 16 10.70 3.54 -9.63
N ARG A 17 9.50 3.09 -9.25
CA ARG A 17 8.73 3.67 -8.14
C ARG A 17 8.60 2.70 -6.97
N VAL A 18 8.49 3.26 -5.78
CA VAL A 18 8.20 2.53 -4.55
C VAL A 18 6.69 2.36 -4.41
N HIS A 19 6.23 1.11 -4.45
CA HIS A 19 4.83 0.71 -4.34
C HIS A 19 4.55 0.07 -2.98
N ALA A 20 3.29 0.10 -2.55
CA ALA A 20 2.83 -0.60 -1.36
C ALA A 20 2.25 -1.96 -1.73
N PHE A 21 2.87 -3.03 -1.23
CA PHE A 21 2.42 -4.42 -1.40
C PHE A 21 1.78 -4.94 -0.11
N PRO A 22 0.72 -5.76 -0.14
CA PRO A 22 0.16 -6.39 1.05
C PRO A 22 1.18 -7.24 1.81
N ALA A 23 1.24 -7.15 3.14
CA ALA A 23 2.28 -7.83 3.91
C ALA A 23 2.19 -9.37 3.95
N GLY A 24 1.01 -9.93 3.62
CA GLY A 24 0.76 -11.38 3.61
C GLY A 24 0.97 -12.05 2.24
N GLU A 25 1.43 -11.31 1.23
CA GLU A 25 1.59 -11.87 -0.11
C GLU A 25 2.70 -12.92 -0.14
N ARG A 26 2.34 -14.16 -0.51
CA ARG A 26 3.27 -15.29 -0.63
C ARG A 26 4.10 -15.14 -1.92
N PRO A 27 5.29 -15.74 -2.01
CA PRO A 27 6.06 -15.72 -3.25
C PRO A 27 5.24 -16.35 -4.38
N ALA A 28 4.82 -15.53 -5.33
CA ALA A 28 4.22 -15.93 -6.59
C ALA A 28 5.12 -15.42 -7.73
N SER A 29 4.86 -15.85 -8.97
CA SER A 29 5.60 -15.35 -10.13
C SER A 29 5.50 -13.82 -10.27
N PHE A 30 4.39 -13.26 -9.82
CA PHE A 30 4.11 -11.83 -9.77
C PHE A 30 3.60 -11.44 -8.39
N VAL A 31 3.80 -10.17 -8.03
CA VAL A 31 3.19 -9.53 -6.87
C VAL A 31 2.41 -8.30 -7.32
N GLU A 32 1.31 -8.02 -6.63
CA GLU A 32 0.39 -6.94 -6.95
C GLU A 32 0.42 -5.87 -5.86
N ALA A 33 0.77 -4.65 -6.26
CA ALA A 33 0.68 -3.48 -5.39
C ALA A 33 -0.78 -3.09 -5.14
N VAL A 34 -1.05 -2.30 -4.09
CA VAL A 34 -2.41 -1.80 -3.79
C VAL A 34 -3.03 -0.95 -4.89
N CYS A 35 -2.21 -0.39 -5.80
CA CYS A 35 -2.67 0.34 -6.98
C CYS A 35 -2.95 -0.56 -8.20
N ALA A 36 -2.98 -1.88 -8.02
CA ALA A 36 -3.07 -2.92 -9.06
C ALA A 36 -1.87 -2.97 -10.03
N HIS A 37 -0.74 -2.37 -9.65
CA HIS A 37 0.52 -2.52 -10.39
C HIS A 37 1.14 -3.88 -10.13
N THR A 38 1.27 -4.69 -11.18
CA THR A 38 1.78 -6.06 -11.08
C THR A 38 3.21 -6.16 -11.58
N VAL A 39 4.08 -6.77 -10.79
CA VAL A 39 5.53 -6.85 -11.05
C VAL A 39 6.01 -8.28 -10.84
N PRO A 40 6.87 -8.85 -11.71
CA PRO A 40 7.51 -10.12 -11.44
C PRO A 40 8.24 -10.07 -10.11
N PHE A 41 8.12 -11.11 -9.27
CA PHE A 41 8.73 -11.11 -7.94
C PHE A 41 10.25 -10.86 -7.99
N GLY A 42 10.94 -11.40 -9.00
CA GLY A 42 12.37 -11.18 -9.23
C GLY A 42 12.77 -9.75 -9.63
N ARG A 43 11.81 -8.86 -9.91
CA ARG A 43 12.03 -7.44 -10.23
C ARG A 43 11.56 -6.48 -9.13
N VAL A 44 11.29 -7.00 -7.93
CA VAL A 44 10.95 -6.19 -6.76
C VAL A 44 12.15 -6.14 -5.82
N ALA A 45 12.70 -4.95 -5.61
CA ALA A 45 13.79 -4.74 -4.66
C ALA A 45 13.23 -4.47 -3.26
N ARG A 46 13.85 -5.10 -2.24
CA ARG A 46 13.48 -4.91 -0.82
C ARG A 46 14.04 -3.59 -0.27
N THR A 47 13.64 -2.48 -0.87
CA THR A 47 13.99 -1.11 -0.45
C THR A 47 12.77 -0.20 -0.57
N HIS A 48 12.65 0.74 0.37
CA HIS A 48 11.61 1.78 0.35
C HIS A 48 12.12 3.14 -0.11
N THR A 49 13.34 3.19 -0.67
CA THR A 49 14.00 4.42 -1.12
C THR A 49 13.62 4.73 -2.57
N GLY A 50 13.40 6.01 -2.89
CA GLY A 50 13.06 6.47 -4.24
C GLY A 50 11.71 7.18 -4.31
N ALA A 51 11.28 7.51 -5.52
CA ALA A 51 9.99 8.15 -5.76
C ALA A 51 8.85 7.18 -5.43
N ARG A 52 7.90 7.60 -4.59
CA ARG A 52 6.73 6.77 -4.26
C ARG A 52 5.69 6.82 -5.38
N CYS A 53 4.98 5.72 -5.57
CA CYS A 53 3.76 5.72 -6.37
C CYS A 53 2.69 6.57 -5.67
N LEU A 54 2.20 7.63 -6.33
CA LEU A 54 1.19 8.53 -5.77
C LEU A 54 -0.11 7.78 -5.44
N SER A 55 -0.57 6.89 -6.32
CA SER A 55 -1.78 6.09 -6.08
C SER A 55 -1.63 5.20 -4.84
N CYS A 56 -0.46 4.57 -4.64
CA CYS A 56 -0.20 3.80 -3.43
C CYS A 56 -0.24 4.66 -2.16
N LEU A 57 0.31 5.88 -2.21
CA LEU A 57 0.25 6.82 -1.10
C LEU A 57 -1.19 7.19 -0.73
N LEU A 58 -2.02 7.54 -1.71
CA LEU A 58 -3.40 7.94 -1.49
C LEU A 58 -4.25 6.79 -0.95
N ILE A 59 -4.15 5.59 -1.54
CA ILE A 59 -4.91 4.41 -1.11
C ILE A 59 -4.53 3.98 0.30
N VAL A 60 -3.23 3.96 0.63
CA VAL A 60 -2.78 3.61 1.98
C VAL A 60 -3.18 4.71 2.98
N GLY A 61 -3.05 5.98 2.60
CA GLY A 61 -3.44 7.12 3.43
C GLY A 61 -4.92 7.11 3.79
N ASP A 62 -5.79 6.86 2.83
CA ASP A 62 -7.23 6.72 3.03
C ASP A 62 -7.57 5.61 4.03
N ARG A 63 -6.99 4.41 3.83
CA ARG A 63 -7.15 3.28 4.77
C ARG A 63 -6.58 3.53 6.16
N LEU A 64 -5.58 4.40 6.29
CA LEU A 64 -5.05 4.84 7.59
C LEU A 64 -6.02 5.83 8.26
N ALA A 65 -6.60 6.76 7.50
CA ALA A 65 -7.59 7.70 7.99
C ALA A 65 -8.85 6.99 8.52
N GLU A 66 -9.34 5.98 7.81
CA GLU A 66 -10.45 5.12 8.27
C GLU A 66 -10.15 4.47 9.63
N ARG A 67 -8.93 3.96 9.83
CA ARG A 67 -8.52 3.33 11.10
C ARG A 67 -8.36 4.31 12.25
N ALA A 68 -7.97 5.54 11.95
CA ALA A 68 -7.80 6.60 12.93
C ALA A 68 -9.13 7.20 13.40
N GLY A 69 -10.27 6.79 12.81
CA GLY A 69 -11.61 7.27 13.17
C GLY A 69 -12.22 8.27 12.18
N GLY A 70 -11.64 8.43 10.99
CA GLY A 70 -12.13 9.38 9.98
C GLY A 70 -12.00 10.85 10.40
N PRO A 71 -12.36 11.82 9.53
CA PRO A 71 -12.36 13.24 9.92
C PRO A 71 -13.26 13.43 11.14
N LEU A 72 -12.73 14.18 12.12
CA LEU A 72 -13.36 14.51 13.39
C LEU A 72 -14.88 14.73 13.26
N GLY A 73 -15.67 13.88 13.92
CA GLY A 73 -17.02 14.17 14.40
C GLY A 73 -18.10 14.41 13.36
N THR A 74 -18.95 13.41 13.12
CA THR A 74 -20.39 13.69 13.09
C THR A 74 -20.92 13.40 14.50
N SER A 75 -20.91 14.45 15.33
CA SER A 75 -21.92 14.49 16.38
C SER A 75 -23.24 14.58 15.63
N ALA A 76 -24.07 13.54 15.77
CA ALA A 76 -25.45 13.61 15.35
C ALA A 76 -26.09 14.80 16.06
N VAL A 77 -26.35 15.87 15.30
CA VAL A 77 -27.44 16.77 15.64
C VAL A 77 -28.70 16.07 15.12
N ASP A 78 -29.36 15.36 16.03
CA ASP A 78 -30.80 15.35 16.26
C ASP A 78 -31.12 14.48 17.49
#